data_AF-A0A6M3ME54-F1
#
_entry.id   AF-A0A6M3ME54-F1
#
_cell.length_a   1.000
_cell.length_b   1.000
_cell.length_c   1.000
_cell.angle_alpha   90.00
_cell.angle_beta   90.00
_cell.angle_gamma   90.00
#
_symmetry.space_group_name_H-M   'P 1'
#
loop_
_entity.id
_entity.type
_entity.pdbx_description
1 polymer ?
#
loop_
_entity_poly.entity_id
_entity_poly.type
_entity_poly.pdbx_seq_one_letter_code
_entity_poly.pdbx_strand_id
1 'polypeptide(L)'
;MKICEYAFAREDEDNPGYSMHEVDYYAWIPAAKRGVMPNHRLSLRRNLVDKVWEFYRAFSNTVLLEAKTWKVITHKPTGTEAVAFTTKDFAEALRWGNNEWNLWHWTSDYTREPDVPCDHGWNKSLSCPINCPEDIQKYELDQKTSRAGTDNRNQETS
;
A
#
# COMPACT_ATOMS: atom_id res chain seq x y z
N MET A 1 3.32 -2.08 -11.89
CA MET A 1 4.04 -0.78 -11.81
C MET A 1 5.21 -0.88 -10.82
N LYS A 2 6.27 -0.07 -10.93
CA LYS A 2 7.32 -0.04 -9.90
C LYS A 2 6.88 0.85 -8.74
N ILE A 3 6.85 0.30 -7.52
CA ILE A 3 6.45 1.04 -6.31
C ILE A 3 7.68 1.26 -5.41
N CYS A 4 7.93 2.52 -5.02
CA CYS A 4 9.03 2.88 -4.14
C CYS A 4 8.59 2.83 -2.67
N GLU A 5 9.27 2.05 -1.83
CA GLU A 5 8.94 1.96 -0.40
C GLU A 5 9.16 3.29 0.33
N TYR A 6 10.10 4.11 -0.13
CA TYR A 6 10.41 5.41 0.45
C TYR A 6 9.33 6.46 0.21
N ALA A 7 8.42 6.22 -0.76
CA ALA A 7 7.21 7.04 -0.92
C ALA A 7 6.38 7.10 0.36
N PHE A 8 6.44 6.04 1.15
CA PHE A 8 5.65 5.86 2.36
C PHE A 8 6.39 6.32 3.61
N ALA A 9 7.48 7.09 3.50
CA ALA A 9 8.26 7.53 4.66
C ALA A 9 7.67 8.76 5.36
N ARG A 10 6.95 9.62 4.61
CA ARG A 10 6.32 10.83 5.16
C ARG A 10 5.03 10.47 5.89
N GLU A 11 4.90 10.96 7.13
CA GLU A 11 3.69 10.82 7.93
C GLU A 11 2.54 11.69 7.37
N ASP A 12 1.32 11.16 7.46
CA ASP A 12 0.10 11.89 7.15
C ASP A 12 -0.25 12.84 8.31
N GLU A 13 -0.42 14.12 7.99
CA GLU A 13 -0.79 15.15 8.98
C GLU A 13 -2.21 14.95 9.51
N ASP A 14 -3.12 14.40 8.69
CA ASP A 14 -4.51 14.14 9.05
C ASP A 14 -4.71 12.77 9.70
N ASN A 15 -3.73 11.86 9.56
CA ASN A 15 -3.77 10.51 10.14
C ASN A 15 -2.41 10.11 10.76
N PRO A 16 -2.09 10.65 11.96
CA PRO A 16 -0.82 10.37 12.63
C PRO A 16 -0.55 8.88 12.81
N GLY A 17 0.70 8.48 12.60
CA GLY A 17 1.13 7.09 12.63
C GLY A 17 0.99 6.34 11.30
N TYR A 18 0.43 6.95 10.26
CA TYR A 18 0.35 6.37 8.92
C TYR A 18 1.11 7.20 7.90
N SER A 19 1.51 6.56 6.80
CA SER A 19 2.14 7.23 5.67
C SER A 19 1.14 8.10 4.90
N MET A 20 1.53 9.32 4.54
CA MET A 20 0.78 10.21 3.66
C MET A 20 0.52 9.58 2.28
N HIS A 21 1.48 8.79 1.79
CA HIS A 21 1.32 8.12 0.50
C HIS A 21 0.52 6.82 0.63
N GLU A 22 -0.40 6.61 -0.31
CA GLU A 22 -1.14 5.38 -0.49
C GLU A 22 -1.05 4.94 -1.96
N VAL A 23 -1.15 3.63 -2.19
CA VAL A 23 -1.27 3.06 -3.54
C VAL A 23 -2.61 2.36 -3.68
N ASP A 24 -3.48 2.93 -4.49
CA ASP A 24 -4.77 2.34 -4.85
C ASP A 24 -4.57 1.22 -5.88
N TYR A 25 -5.01 0.00 -5.53
CA TYR A 25 -4.99 -1.14 -6.44
C TYR A 25 -6.24 -1.18 -7.33
N TYR A 26 -7.39 -0.89 -6.74
CA TYR A 26 -8.65 -0.68 -7.47
C TYR A 26 -9.61 0.17 -6.64
N ALA A 27 -10.51 0.88 -7.33
CA ALA A 27 -11.46 1.79 -6.70
C ALA A 27 -12.86 1.19 -6.46
N TRP A 28 -13.19 0.05 -7.07
CA TRP A 28 -14.49 -0.59 -6.93
C TRP A 28 -14.44 -2.08 -7.24
N ILE A 29 -15.42 -2.83 -6.76
CA ILE A 29 -15.63 -4.24 -7.14
C ILE A 29 -16.53 -4.31 -8.38
N PRO A 30 -16.20 -5.13 -9.39
CA PRO A 30 -17.04 -5.31 -10.57
C PRO A 30 -18.46 -5.73 -10.21
N ALA A 31 -19.46 -5.18 -10.91
CA ALA A 31 -20.88 -5.37 -10.58
C ALA A 31 -21.27 -6.86 -10.41
N ALA A 32 -20.76 -7.73 -11.28
CA ALA A 32 -21.02 -9.17 -11.25
C ALA A 32 -20.51 -9.88 -9.98
N LYS A 33 -19.54 -9.29 -9.26
CA LYS A 33 -18.93 -9.86 -8.04
C LYS A 33 -19.44 -9.21 -6.75
N ARG A 34 -20.32 -8.19 -6.83
CA ARG A 34 -20.81 -7.44 -5.66
C ARG A 34 -21.71 -8.25 -4.72
N GLY A 35 -22.24 -9.40 -5.15
CA GLY A 35 -22.93 -10.35 -4.28
C GLY A 35 -21.99 -11.15 -3.37
N VAL A 36 -20.70 -11.18 -3.68
CA VAL A 36 -19.67 -11.89 -2.90
C VAL A 36 -18.97 -10.94 -1.92
N MET A 37 -18.70 -9.72 -2.37
CA MET A 37 -17.97 -8.71 -1.60
C MET A 37 -18.59 -7.33 -1.81
N PRO A 38 -18.92 -6.58 -0.74
CA PRO A 38 -19.40 -5.21 -0.87
C PRO A 38 -18.44 -4.33 -1.67
N ASN A 39 -18.98 -3.29 -2.31
CA ASN A 39 -18.15 -2.39 -3.10
C ASN A 39 -17.16 -1.63 -2.20
N HIS A 40 -15.88 -1.65 -2.56
CA HIS A 40 -14.83 -0.97 -1.82
C HIS A 40 -13.67 -0.60 -2.74
N ARG A 41 -12.89 0.39 -2.30
CA ARG A 41 -11.53 0.65 -2.80
C ARG A 41 -10.56 -0.19 -1.98
N LEU A 42 -9.55 -0.75 -2.63
CA LEU A 42 -8.43 -1.42 -1.98
C LEU A 42 -7.16 -0.58 -2.14
N SER A 43 -6.55 -0.24 -1.00
CA SER A 43 -5.39 0.63 -0.95
C SER A 43 -4.32 0.04 -0.06
N LEU A 44 -3.06 0.21 -0.48
CA LEU A 44 -1.87 -0.06 0.32
C LEU A 44 -1.44 1.22 1.04
N ARG A 45 -1.23 1.12 2.35
CA ARG A 45 -0.60 2.16 3.18
C ARG A 45 0.46 1.56 4.09
N ARG A 46 1.27 2.40 4.73
CA ARG A 46 2.24 1.98 5.74
C ARG A 46 1.85 2.55 7.10
N ASN A 47 1.74 1.68 8.10
CA ASN A 47 1.71 2.07 9.50
C ASN A 47 3.16 2.34 9.95
N LEU A 48 3.44 3.59 10.31
CA LEU A 48 4.75 4.11 10.68
C LEU A 48 5.09 3.85 12.16
N VAL A 49 4.10 3.54 13.00
CA VAL A 49 4.32 3.17 14.40
C VAL A 49 4.87 1.75 14.47
N ASP A 50 4.12 0.80 13.90
CA ASP A 50 4.45 -0.64 13.96
C ASP A 50 5.37 -1.10 12.82
N LYS A 51 5.64 -0.20 11.86
CA LYS A 51 6.44 -0.44 10.66
C LYS A 51 5.89 -1.59 9.81
N VAL A 52 4.56 -1.69 9.71
CA VAL A 52 3.87 -2.70 8.91
C VAL A 52 3.21 -2.08 7.68
N TRP A 53 3.11 -2.87 6.62
CA TRP A 53 2.32 -2.59 5.44
C TRP A 53 0.91 -3.11 5.64
N GLU A 54 -0.08 -2.30 5.29
CA GLU A 54 -1.49 -2.64 5.43
C GLU A 54 -2.20 -2.47 4.10
N PHE A 55 -2.92 -3.51 3.71
CA PHE A 55 -4.00 -3.36 2.75
C PHE A 55 -5.29 -3.17 3.51
N TYR A 56 -6.00 -2.09 3.20
CA TYR A 56 -7.31 -1.83 3.77
C TYR A 56 -8.36 -1.63 2.69
N ARG A 57 -9.60 -1.96 3.04
CA ARG A 57 -10.79 -1.81 2.21
C ARG A 57 -11.59 -0.62 2.71
N ALA A 58 -11.70 0.42 1.89
CA ALA A 58 -12.58 1.55 2.15
C ALA A 58 -13.93 1.31 1.47
N PHE A 59 -14.97 1.03 2.25
CA PHE A 59 -16.27 0.63 1.71
C PHE A 59 -17.07 1.81 1.16
N SER A 60 -17.85 1.53 0.12
CA SER A 60 -18.74 2.50 -0.51
C SER A 60 -20.08 1.89 -0.88
N ASN A 61 -21.12 2.72 -0.81
CA ASN A 61 -22.44 2.36 -1.29
C ASN A 61 -22.65 2.90 -2.72
N THR A 62 -23.35 2.13 -3.54
CA THR A 62 -23.81 2.62 -4.85
C THR A 62 -24.99 3.55 -4.62
N VAL A 63 -24.94 4.74 -5.21
CA VAL A 63 -25.99 5.75 -5.09
C VAL A 63 -26.43 6.17 -6.48
N LEU A 64 -27.74 6.23 -6.72
CA LEU A 64 -28.32 6.79 -7.93
C LEU A 64 -28.61 8.27 -7.69
N LEU A 65 -27.88 9.12 -8.40
CA LEU A 65 -28.18 10.55 -8.46
C LEU A 65 -29.09 10.79 -9.66
N GLU A 66 -30.32 11.21 -9.40
CA GLU A 66 -31.28 11.57 -10.43
C GLU A 66 -31.49 13.09 -10.42
N ALA A 67 -31.35 13.72 -11.59
CA ALA A 67 -31.84 15.08 -11.77
C ALA A 67 -32.50 15.21 -13.14
N LYS A 68 -33.81 15.50 -13.14
CA LYS A 68 -34.73 15.76 -14.28
C LYS A 68 -34.52 14.91 -15.55
N THR A 69 -33.41 15.09 -16.26
CA THR A 69 -33.09 14.43 -17.53
C THR A 69 -31.91 13.45 -17.45
N TRP A 70 -31.16 13.41 -16.36
CA TRP A 70 -30.00 12.53 -16.21
C TRP A 70 -30.07 11.67 -14.95
N LYS A 71 -29.54 10.46 -15.09
CA LYS A 71 -29.33 9.50 -14.00
C LYS A 71 -27.86 9.11 -14.01
N VAL A 72 -27.17 9.34 -12.89
CA VAL A 72 -25.76 8.98 -12.72
C VAL A 72 -25.67 7.99 -11.56
N ILE A 73 -25.07 6.84 -11.84
CA ILE A 73 -24.69 5.88 -10.79
C ILE A 73 -23.31 6.30 -10.30
N THR A 74 -23.21 6.64 -9.02
CA THR A 74 -21.95 7.00 -8.34
C THR A 74 -21.76 6.16 -7.08
N HIS A 75 -20.60 6.32 -6.44
CA HIS A 75 -20.24 5.62 -5.22
C HIS A 75 -20.00 6.61 -4.10
N LYS A 76 -20.70 6.45 -2.97
CA LYS A 76 -20.54 7.27 -1.77
C LYS A 76 -19.76 6.48 -0.71
N PRO A 77 -18.64 6.99 -0.19
CA PRO A 77 -17.93 6.35 0.93
C PRO A 77 -18.85 6.14 2.12
N THR A 78 -18.74 5.00 2.80
CA THR A 78 -19.49 4.73 4.04
C THR A 78 -18.78 5.29 5.27
N GLY A 79 -17.50 5.64 5.15
CA GLY A 79 -16.61 5.92 6.29
C GLY A 79 -16.15 4.67 7.03
N THR A 80 -16.47 3.48 6.53
CA THR A 80 -16.04 2.20 7.11
C THR A 80 -14.80 1.70 6.40
N GLU A 81 -13.79 1.35 7.19
CA GLU A 81 -12.57 0.70 6.72
C GLU A 81 -12.38 -0.65 7.40
N ALA A 82 -11.75 -1.59 6.69
CA ALA A 82 -11.30 -2.84 7.27
C ALA A 82 -9.92 -3.22 6.72
N VAL A 83 -8.97 -3.51 7.61
CA VAL A 83 -7.67 -4.07 7.23
C VAL A 83 -7.88 -5.50 6.73
N ALA A 84 -7.48 -5.76 5.48
CA ALA A 84 -7.60 -7.04 4.82
C ALA A 84 -6.34 -7.90 4.94
N PHE A 85 -5.17 -7.26 5.03
CA PHE A 85 -3.88 -7.94 5.11
C PHE A 85 -2.82 -7.04 5.72
N THR A 86 -1.91 -7.63 6.49
CA THR A 86 -0.75 -6.94 7.07
C THR A 86 0.53 -7.77 6.93
N THR A 87 1.67 -7.10 6.72
CA THR A 87 2.99 -7.73 6.71
C THR A 87 4.09 -6.71 7.01
N LYS A 88 5.28 -7.17 7.43
CA LYS A 88 6.49 -6.36 7.51
C LYS A 88 7.30 -6.33 6.21
N ASP A 89 7.04 -7.28 5.29
CA ASP A 89 7.76 -7.40 4.02
C ASP A 89 7.02 -6.64 2.91
N PHE A 90 7.67 -5.61 2.35
CA PHE A 90 7.07 -4.81 1.29
C PHE A 90 6.80 -5.59 0.01
N ALA A 91 7.72 -6.48 -0.39
CA ALA A 91 7.55 -7.31 -1.58
C ALA A 91 6.41 -8.31 -1.37
N GLU A 92 6.22 -8.83 -0.15
CA GLU A 92 5.06 -9.65 0.19
C GLU A 92 3.75 -8.86 0.10
N ALA A 93 3.71 -7.63 0.61
CA ALA A 93 2.54 -6.77 0.48
C ALA A 93 2.15 -6.61 -1.00
N LEU A 94 3.10 -6.26 -1.86
CA LEU A 94 2.83 -6.10 -3.30
C LEU A 94 2.35 -7.39 -3.96
N ARG A 95 2.94 -8.56 -3.63
CA ARG A 95 2.45 -9.85 -4.12
C ARG A 95 1.01 -10.12 -3.70
N TRP A 96 0.67 -9.86 -2.43
CA TRP A 96 -0.69 -10.03 -1.93
C TRP A 96 -1.67 -9.12 -2.67
N GLY A 97 -1.35 -7.83 -2.82
CA GLY A 97 -2.19 -6.87 -3.53
C GLY A 97 -2.43 -7.26 -5.00
N ASN A 98 -1.41 -7.76 -5.69
CA ASN A 98 -1.55 -8.25 -7.07
C ASN A 98 -2.49 -9.45 -7.15
N ASN A 99 -2.41 -10.38 -6.20
CA ASN A 99 -3.30 -11.54 -6.13
C ASN A 99 -4.75 -11.13 -5.84
N GLU A 100 -4.94 -10.19 -4.91
CA GLU A 100 -6.26 -9.64 -4.58
C GLU A 100 -6.85 -8.90 -5.80
N TRP A 101 -6.04 -8.13 -6.53
CA TRP A 101 -6.47 -7.52 -7.79
C TRP A 101 -6.91 -8.57 -8.82
N ASN A 102 -6.13 -9.64 -9.00
CA ASN A 102 -6.46 -10.71 -9.94
C ASN A 102 -7.77 -11.42 -9.54
N LEU A 103 -7.99 -11.67 -8.26
CA LEU A 103 -9.23 -12.27 -7.75
C LEU A 103 -10.48 -11.50 -8.22
N TRP A 104 -10.42 -10.16 -8.18
CA TRP A 104 -11.57 -9.32 -8.46
C TRP A 104 -11.66 -8.81 -9.89
N HIS A 105 -10.54 -8.46 -10.53
CA HIS A 105 -10.51 -7.71 -11.78
C HIS A 105 -9.91 -8.45 -12.98
N TRP A 106 -9.32 -9.64 -12.77
CA TRP A 106 -8.81 -10.41 -13.89
C TRP A 106 -9.94 -10.81 -14.85
N THR A 107 -9.67 -10.64 -16.15
CA THR A 107 -10.48 -11.15 -17.26
C THR A 107 -9.55 -11.77 -18.31
N SER A 108 -10.08 -12.60 -19.20
CA SER A 108 -9.30 -13.17 -20.32
C SER A 108 -8.70 -12.09 -21.24
N ASP A 109 -9.36 -10.94 -21.31
CA ASP A 109 -9.08 -9.90 -22.30
C ASP A 109 -8.22 -8.77 -21.71
N TYR A 110 -7.97 -8.79 -20.40
CA TYR A 110 -7.20 -7.76 -19.72
C TYR A 110 -6.31 -8.34 -18.62
N THR A 111 -5.01 -8.16 -18.82
CA THR A 111 -4.00 -8.47 -17.80
C THR A 111 -3.30 -7.18 -17.39
N ARG A 112 -3.30 -6.89 -16.09
CA ARG A 112 -2.56 -5.77 -15.51
C ARG A 112 -1.11 -6.19 -15.28
N GLU A 113 -0.16 -5.30 -15.56
CA GLU A 113 1.22 -5.51 -15.13
C GLU A 113 1.32 -5.48 -13.59
N PRO A 114 1.91 -6.50 -12.97
CA PRO A 114 1.98 -6.59 -11.51
C PRO A 114 2.79 -5.43 -10.93
N ASP A 115 2.43 -5.04 -9.71
CA ASP A 115 3.25 -4.15 -8.91
C ASP A 115 4.46 -4.88 -8.36
N VAL A 116 5.62 -4.25 -8.51
CA VAL A 116 6.91 -4.78 -8.08
C VAL A 116 7.66 -3.71 -7.31
N PRO A 117 8.50 -4.09 -6.33
CA PRO A 117 9.28 -3.12 -5.58
C PRO A 117 10.25 -2.39 -6.52
N CYS A 118 10.49 -1.12 -6.22
CA CYS A 118 11.58 -0.36 -6.84
C CYS A 118 12.93 -0.96 -6.42
N ASP A 119 13.87 -0.98 -7.35
CA ASP A 119 15.25 -1.40 -7.09
C ASP A 119 16.12 -0.16 -6.82
N HIS A 120 16.68 -0.08 -5.62
CA HIS A 120 17.54 1.01 -5.16
C HIS A 120 19.02 0.59 -5.22
N GLY A 121 19.51 0.24 -6.40
CA GLY A 121 20.94 0.00 -6.63
C GLY A 121 21.75 1.30 -6.80
N TRP A 122 22.99 1.32 -6.28
CA TRP A 122 23.94 2.46 -6.29
C TRP A 122 24.21 3.11 -7.66
N ASN A 123 23.79 2.50 -8.78
CA ASN A 123 24.01 3.01 -10.13
C ASN A 123 22.76 2.93 -11.04
N LYS A 124 21.53 2.75 -10.52
CA LYS A 124 20.38 2.37 -11.37
C LYS A 124 19.06 3.12 -11.23
N SER A 125 18.90 4.14 -10.40
CA SER A 125 17.57 4.76 -10.25
C SER A 125 17.39 6.13 -10.92
N LEU A 126 17.77 6.26 -12.21
CA LEU A 126 17.21 7.34 -13.05
C LEU A 126 15.67 7.23 -13.18
N SER A 127 15.10 6.06 -12.86
CA SER A 127 13.67 5.78 -12.93
C SER A 127 12.95 5.73 -11.59
N CYS A 128 13.59 6.03 -10.46
CA CYS A 128 12.84 6.22 -9.21
C CYS A 128 12.21 7.61 -9.27
N PRO A 129 10.87 7.74 -9.23
CA PRO A 129 10.21 9.05 -9.31
C PRO A 129 10.42 9.89 -8.04
N ILE A 130 11.03 9.31 -7.01
CA ILE A 130 11.36 9.98 -5.77
C ILE A 130 12.86 10.24 -5.80
N ASN A 131 13.27 11.50 -5.67
CA ASN A 131 14.64 11.83 -5.28
C ASN A 131 14.89 11.07 -3.99
N CYS A 132 15.56 9.92 -4.03
CA CYS A 132 15.99 9.20 -2.84
C CYS A 132 16.88 10.19 -2.09
N PRO A 133 16.39 10.82 -1.00
CA PRO A 133 17.16 11.84 -0.34
C PRO A 133 18.43 11.18 0.21
N GLU A 134 19.55 11.90 0.18
CA GLU A 134 20.77 11.48 0.85
C GLU A 134 20.51 11.12 2.34
N ASP A 135 19.44 11.66 2.93
CA ASP A 135 18.92 11.35 4.26
C ASP A 135 18.51 9.87 4.47
N ILE A 136 18.24 9.11 3.41
CA ILE A 136 17.96 7.66 3.51
C ILE A 136 19.23 6.86 3.81
N GLN A 137 20.40 7.33 3.37
CA GLN A 137 21.67 6.69 3.75
C GLN A 137 21.87 6.72 5.26
N LYS A 138 21.38 7.77 5.93
CA LYS A 138 21.40 7.88 7.40
C LYS A 138 20.43 6.90 8.06
N TYR A 139 19.22 6.74 7.50
CA TYR A 139 18.22 5.78 7.98
C TYR A 139 18.68 4.32 7.85
N GLU A 140 19.34 3.96 6.75
CA GLU A 140 19.95 2.63 6.56
C GLU A 140 21.18 2.41 7.46
N LEU A 141 21.97 3.46 7.72
CA LEU A 141 23.08 3.41 8.69
C LEU A 141 22.55 3.14 10.11
N ASP A 142 21.49 3.83 10.52
CA ASP A 142 20.88 3.70 11.84
C ASP A 142 20.22 2.31 12.05
N GLN A 143 19.70 1.69 10.98
CA GLN A 143 19.22 0.31 11.03
C GLN A 143 20.34 -0.73 11.09
N LYS A 144 21.51 -0.47 10.48
CA LYS A 144 22.68 -1.36 10.58
C LYS A 144 23.38 -1.26 11.94
N THR A 145 23.50 -0.06 12.50
CA THR A 145 24.11 0.15 13.83
C THR A 145 23.25 -0.39 14.98
N SER A 146 21.92 -0.31 14.87
CA SER A 146 20.99 -0.90 15.84
C SER A 146 21.00 -2.44 15.85
N ARG A 147 21.25 -3.09 14.70
CA ARG A 147 21.45 -4.56 14.62
C ARG A 147 22.82 -5.00 15.15
N ALA A 148 23.86 -4.18 14.98
CA ALA A 148 25.20 -4.47 15.52
C ALA A 148 25.31 -4.26 17.05
N GLY A 149 24.43 -3.45 17.64
CA GLY A 149 24.45 -3.16 19.09
C GLY A 149 23.82 -4.23 19.99
N THR A 150 23.11 -5.20 19.43
CA THR A 150 22.45 -6.29 20.19
C THR A 150 23.29 -7.54 20.39
N ASP A 151 24.40 -7.72 19.66
CA ASP A 151 25.22 -8.94 19.74
C ASP A 151 26.35 -8.90 20.79
N ASN A 152 26.59 -7.75 21.45
CA ASN A 152 27.76 -7.57 22.33
C ASN A 152 27.47 -7.60 23.85
N ARG A 153 26.30 -8.07 24.31
CA ARG A 153 25.99 -8.12 25.77
C ARG A 153 26.06 -9.50 26.45
N ASN A 154 26.49 -10.55 25.77
CA ASN A 154 26.54 -11.91 26.33
C ASN A 154 27.95 -12.54 26.35
N GLN A 155 29.00 -11.75 26.59
CA GLN A 155 30.33 -12.30 26.83
C GLN A 155 31.05 -11.51 27.93
N GLU A 156 30.58 -11.57 29.18
CA GLU A 156 31.40 -11.17 30.34
C GLU A 156 30.78 -11.65 31.67
N THR A 157 30.55 -12.96 31.82
CA THR A 157 30.51 -13.60 33.14
C THR A 157 30.84 -15.09 33.00
N SER A 158 32.11 -15.46 33.19
CA SER A 158 32.57 -16.80 33.58
C SER A 158 33.94 -16.68 34.22
#